data_AF-A0A133VK57-F1
#
_entry.id   AF-A0A133VK57-F1
#
_cell.length_a   1.000
_cell.length_b   1.000
_cell.length_c   1.000
_cell.angle_alpha   90.00
_cell.angle_beta   90.00
_cell.angle_gamma   90.00
#
_symmetry.space_group_name_H-M   'P 1'
#
loop_
_entity.id
_entity.type
_entity.pdbx_description
1 polymer ?
#
loop_
_entity_poly.entity_id
_entity_poly.type
_entity_poly.pdbx_seq_one_letter_code
_entity_poly.pdbx_strand_id
1 'polypeptide(L)'
;MHFPPSVVSAENSDGLVLFLAPSKPLVEQHAETLGEHLDADVEVVTGETHGPDERSEAWKVGRVAAATPQTVWNDVRVGRLGLGDCPLIVFDEAHRATGNYAYDPICRHYLDTCGRPSGRGMLFAE
;
A
#
# COMPACT_ATOMS: atom_id res chain seq x y z
N MET A 1 -0.40 21.93 6.31
CA MET A 1 0.32 21.69 5.04
C MET A 1 -0.74 21.39 4.00
N HIS A 2 -0.79 22.15 2.91
CA HIS A 2 -1.73 21.91 1.80
C HIS A 2 -0.96 21.16 0.73
N PHE A 3 -1.38 19.92 0.42
CA PHE A 3 -0.78 19.11 -0.63
C PHE A 3 -1.69 19.13 -1.85
N PRO A 4 -1.18 19.47 -3.06
CA PRO A 4 -1.98 19.47 -4.27
C PRO A 4 -2.28 18.03 -4.73
N PRO A 5 -3.44 17.78 -5.37
CA PRO A 5 -3.77 16.48 -5.94
C PRO A 5 -3.00 16.30 -7.24
N SER A 6 -1.82 15.70 -7.18
CA SER A 6 -1.12 15.20 -8.36
C SER A 6 -1.44 13.71 -8.52
N VAL A 7 -2.35 13.41 -9.46
CA VAL A 7 -2.51 12.09 -10.06
C VAL A 7 -1.14 11.66 -10.60
N VAL A 8 -0.60 10.57 -10.06
CA VAL A 8 0.60 9.92 -10.60
C VAL A 8 0.13 8.82 -11.54
N SER A 9 0.38 9.01 -12.84
CA SER A 9 0.26 7.93 -13.83
C SER A 9 1.34 6.90 -13.53
N ALA A 10 0.95 5.67 -13.19
CA ALA A 10 1.87 4.57 -12.96
C ALA A 10 2.35 4.01 -14.30
N GLU A 11 3.34 4.65 -14.92
CA GLU A 11 3.88 4.23 -16.23
C GLU A 11 4.92 3.09 -16.15
N ASN A 12 4.99 2.32 -15.06
CA ASN A 12 5.80 1.10 -14.98
C ASN A 12 5.10 0.03 -14.13
N SER A 13 4.43 -0.89 -14.83
CA SER A 13 3.52 -1.93 -14.31
C SER A 13 4.22 -3.21 -13.82
N ASP A 14 5.50 -3.16 -13.45
CA ASP A 14 6.26 -4.35 -13.01
C ASP A 14 6.34 -4.53 -11.49
N GLY A 15 5.70 -3.65 -10.70
CA GLY A 15 5.78 -3.66 -9.24
C GLY A 15 4.46 -3.90 -8.53
N LEU A 16 4.50 -4.07 -7.21
CA LEU A 16 3.31 -4.14 -6.35
C LEU A 16 2.88 -2.72 -5.94
N VAL A 17 1.65 -2.29 -6.22
CA VAL A 17 1.13 -1.03 -5.67
C VAL A 17 0.40 -1.31 -4.36
N LEU A 18 0.73 -0.58 -3.29
CA LEU A 18 0.04 -0.70 -2.00
C LEU A 18 -0.91 0.47 -1.80
N PHE A 19 -2.16 0.17 -1.47
CA PHE A 19 -3.15 1.16 -1.05
C PHE A 19 -3.53 0.91 0.42
N LEU A 20 -3.19 1.85 1.30
CA LEU A 20 -3.34 1.70 2.74
C LEU A 20 -4.49 2.54 3.27
N ALA A 21 -5.50 1.89 3.85
CA ALA A 21 -6.63 2.57 4.47
C ALA A 21 -6.80 2.17 5.95
N PRO A 22 -7.32 3.07 6.81
CA PRO A 22 -7.24 2.90 8.27
C PRO A 22 -8.20 1.83 8.82
N SER A 23 -9.20 1.40 8.05
CA SER A 23 -10.18 0.40 8.48
C SER A 23 -10.52 -0.58 7.36
N LYS A 24 -10.98 -1.77 7.73
CA LYS A 24 -11.40 -2.81 6.77
C LYS A 24 -12.52 -2.34 5.82
N PRO A 25 -13.60 -1.68 6.28
CA PRO A 25 -14.62 -1.16 5.37
C PRO A 25 -14.06 -0.18 4.33
N LEU A 26 -13.10 0.66 4.71
CA LEU A 26 -12.46 1.58 3.77
C LEU A 26 -11.56 0.83 2.78
N VAL A 27 -10.82 -0.18 3.25
CA VAL A 27 -10.03 -1.05 2.35
C VAL A 27 -10.94 -1.70 1.30
N GLU A 28 -12.06 -2.28 1.71
CA GLU A 28 -13.02 -2.95 0.82
C GLU A 28 -13.63 -1.97 -0.18
N GLN A 29 -14.07 -0.79 0.28
CA GLN A 29 -14.63 0.26 -0.57
C GLN A 29 -13.62 0.77 -1.60
N HIS A 30 -12.38 1.01 -1.18
CA HIS A 30 -11.33 1.48 -2.09
C HIS A 30 -10.94 0.39 -3.09
N ALA A 31 -10.88 -0.88 -2.69
CA ALA A 31 -10.59 -1.98 -3.60
C ALA A 31 -11.67 -2.13 -4.69
N GLU A 32 -12.95 -2.01 -4.32
CA GLU A 32 -14.06 -1.99 -5.27
C GLU A 32 -13.91 -0.82 -6.25
N THR A 33 -13.71 0.39 -5.74
CA THR A 33 -13.53 1.60 -6.56
C THR A 33 -12.34 1.47 -7.51
N LEU A 34 -11.19 0.98 -7.01
CA LEU A 34 -9.99 0.79 -7.82
C LEU A 34 -10.21 -0.28 -8.90
N GLY A 35 -10.87 -1.40 -8.58
CA GLY A 35 -11.17 -2.45 -9.55
C GLY A 35 -12.16 -2.02 -10.64
N GLU A 36 -13.04 -1.06 -10.36
CA GLU A 36 -13.94 -0.48 -11.38
C GLU A 36 -13.21 0.47 -12.35
N HIS A 37 -12.18 1.16 -11.88
CA HIS A 37 -11.55 2.26 -12.60
C HIS A 37 -10.15 1.94 -13.17
N LEU A 38 -9.52 0.88 -12.68
CA LEU A 38 -8.19 0.42 -13.10
C LEU A 38 -8.30 -0.90 -13.86
N ASP A 39 -7.56 -1.01 -14.96
CA ASP A 39 -7.31 -2.29 -15.62
C ASP A 39 -6.15 -3.01 -14.92
N ALA A 40 -6.39 -3.41 -13.66
CA ALA A 40 -5.41 -4.07 -12.80
C ALA A 40 -6.07 -5.11 -11.90
N ASP A 41 -5.32 -6.13 -11.50
CA ASP A 41 -5.74 -7.06 -10.46
C ASP A 41 -5.70 -6.33 -9.10
N VAL A 42 -6.85 -6.20 -8.43
CA VAL A 42 -6.97 -5.50 -7.14
C VAL A 42 -7.37 -6.49 -6.07
N GLU A 43 -6.54 -6.65 -5.05
CA GLU A 43 -6.74 -7.63 -3.98
C GLU A 43 -6.86 -6.96 -2.61
N VAL A 44 -7.89 -7.37 -1.84
CA VAL A 44 -8.09 -6.93 -0.46
C VAL A 44 -7.30 -7.83 0.48
N VAL A 45 -6.26 -7.30 1.12
CA VAL A 45 -5.41 -8.06 2.03
C VAL A 45 -5.64 -7.61 3.47
N THR A 46 -6.29 -8.48 4.24
CA THR A 46 -6.52 -8.27 5.67
C THR A 46 -6.05 -9.47 6.50
N GLY A 47 -5.63 -9.21 7.73
CA GLY A 47 -5.15 -10.24 8.64
C GLY A 47 -6.21 -11.26 9.11
N GLU A 48 -7.49 -11.05 8.82
CA GLU A 48 -8.58 -11.97 9.18
C GLU A 48 -8.90 -12.98 8.07
N THR A 49 -8.73 -12.60 6.81
CA THR A 49 -9.17 -13.40 5.66
C THR A 49 -8.09 -14.30 5.06
N HIS A 50 -6.80 -13.99 5.27
CA HIS A 50 -5.71 -14.69 4.59
C HIS A 50 -4.80 -15.39 5.58
N GLY A 51 -4.62 -16.71 5.41
CA GLY A 51 -3.59 -17.49 6.07
C GLY A 51 -2.18 -17.03 5.70
N PRO A 52 -1.13 -17.42 6.45
CA PRO A 52 0.25 -16.98 6.19
C PRO A 52 0.75 -17.26 4.77
N ASP A 53 0.32 -18.37 4.16
CA ASP A 53 0.74 -18.77 2.81
C ASP A 53 -0.01 -17.97 1.73
N GLU A 54 -1.32 -17.76 1.90
CA GLU A 54 -2.16 -16.95 1.00
C GLU A 54 -1.70 -15.49 0.96
N ARG A 55 -1.22 -14.95 2.09
CA ARG A 55 -0.66 -13.59 2.12
C ARG A 55 0.56 -13.41 1.22
N SER A 56 1.36 -14.45 1.01
CA SER A 56 2.55 -14.34 0.14
C SER A 56 2.16 -14.18 -1.33
N GLU A 57 1.07 -14.84 -1.75
CA GLU A 57 0.52 -14.70 -3.09
C GLU A 57 -0.09 -13.31 -3.31
N ALA A 58 -0.77 -12.78 -2.29
CA ALA A 58 -1.40 -11.46 -2.34
C ALA A 58 -0.40 -10.30 -2.48
N TRP A 59 0.89 -10.51 -2.15
CA TRP A 59 1.96 -9.52 -2.28
C TRP A 59 2.77 -9.64 -3.57
N LYS A 60 2.34 -10.46 -4.55
CA LYS A 60 3.06 -10.57 -5.83
C LYS A 60 3.02 -9.26 -6.62
N VAL A 61 4.06 -9.01 -7.41
CA VAL A 61 4.14 -7.84 -8.29
C VAL A 61 3.12 -7.90 -9.43
N GLY A 62 2.82 -6.75 -10.05
CA GLY A 62 1.87 -6.65 -11.17
C GLY A 62 0.40 -6.54 -10.76
N ARG A 63 0.13 -6.21 -9.49
CA ARG A 63 -1.22 -6.01 -8.93
C ARG A 63 -1.26 -4.82 -7.96
N VAL A 64 -2.46 -4.45 -7.56
CA VAL A 64 -2.73 -3.48 -6.50
C VAL A 64 -3.22 -4.24 -5.28
N ALA A 65 -2.58 -4.06 -4.13
CA ALA A 65 -3.07 -4.63 -2.88
C ALA A 65 -3.60 -3.52 -1.96
N ALA A 66 -4.89 -3.59 -1.65
CA ALA A 66 -5.54 -2.72 -0.69
C ALA A 66 -5.51 -3.38 0.69
N ALA A 67 -4.95 -2.71 1.69
CA ALA A 67 -4.72 -3.33 2.99
C ALA A 67 -4.77 -2.33 4.15
N THR A 68 -4.92 -2.86 5.36
CA THR A 68 -4.70 -2.03 6.54
C THR A 68 -3.20 -1.88 6.82
N PRO A 69 -2.73 -0.71 7.27
CA PRO A 69 -1.33 -0.46 7.59
C PRO A 69 -0.76 -1.44 8.62
N GLN A 70 -1.58 -1.89 9.57
CA GLN A 70 -1.16 -2.89 10.55
C GLN A 70 -0.86 -4.25 9.90
N THR A 71 -1.67 -4.67 8.91
CA THR A 71 -1.43 -5.91 8.16
C THR A 71 -0.12 -5.82 7.39
N VAL A 72 0.09 -4.72 6.67
CA VAL A 72 1.32 -4.46 5.91
C VAL A 72 2.54 -4.45 6.83
N TRP A 73 2.49 -3.70 7.93
CA TRP A 73 3.63 -3.60 8.84
C TRP A 73 3.98 -4.95 9.48
N ASN A 74 2.98 -5.75 9.86
CA ASN A 74 3.23 -7.10 10.38
C ASN A 74 3.95 -7.98 9.36
N ASP A 75 3.54 -7.91 8.09
CA ASP A 75 4.09 -8.73 7.02
C ASP A 75 5.48 -8.27 6.58
N VAL A 76 5.75 -6.97 6.62
CA VAL A 76 7.10 -6.40 6.45
C VAL A 76 8.03 -6.88 7.57
N ARG A 77 7.59 -6.83 8.84
CA ARG A 77 8.42 -7.22 10.00
C ARG A 77 8.84 -8.69 10.00
N VAL A 78 8.00 -9.57 9.46
CA VAL A 78 8.30 -11.00 9.36
C VAL A 78 8.96 -11.38 8.03
N GLY A 79 9.25 -10.39 7.17
CA GLY A 79 9.92 -10.59 5.88
C GLY A 79 9.04 -11.22 4.79
N ARG A 80 7.71 -11.21 4.95
CA ARG A 80 6.79 -11.71 3.92
C ARG A 80 6.56 -10.70 2.81
N LEU A 81 6.59 -9.42 3.14
CA LEU A 81 6.42 -8.32 2.18
C LEU A 81 7.71 -7.50 2.11
N GLY A 82 8.32 -7.47 0.92
CA GLY A 82 9.44 -6.59 0.60
C GLY A 82 8.93 -5.26 0.05
N LEU A 83 9.12 -4.17 0.80
CA LEU A 83 8.76 -2.83 0.31
C LEU A 83 9.65 -2.35 -0.86
N GLY A 84 10.78 -3.02 -1.10
CA GLY A 84 11.68 -2.75 -2.23
C GLY A 84 11.05 -3.08 -3.60
N ASP A 85 10.01 -3.89 -3.64
CA ASP A 85 9.28 -4.26 -4.87
C ASP A 85 8.03 -3.40 -5.10
N CYS A 86 7.83 -2.40 -4.22
CA CYS A 86 6.68 -1.53 -4.24
C CYS A 86 7.05 -0.15 -4.83
N PRO A 87 6.76 0.14 -6.11
CA PRO A 87 7.06 1.44 -6.70
C PRO A 87 6.19 2.56 -6.13
N LEU A 88 5.01 2.24 -5.61
CA LEU A 88 4.07 3.23 -5.08
C LEU A 88 3.32 2.71 -3.85
N ILE A 89 3.40 3.47 -2.76
CA ILE A 89 2.54 3.29 -1.58
C ILE A 89 1.60 4.50 -1.47
N VAL A 90 0.30 4.24 -1.48
CA VAL A 90 -0.75 5.23 -1.24
C VAL A 90 -1.23 5.10 0.20
N PHE A 91 -1.28 6.21 0.92
CA PHE A 91 -1.74 6.32 2.30
C PHE A 91 -3.03 7.14 2.32
N ASP A 92 -4.17 6.47 2.51
CA ASP A 92 -5.47 7.11 2.69
C ASP A 92 -5.62 7.65 4.11
N GLU A 93 -6.36 8.75 4.25
CA GLU A 93 -6.65 9.43 5.52
C GLU A 93 -5.36 9.75 6.30
N ALA A 94 -4.35 10.25 5.58
CA ALA A 94 -3.01 10.46 6.11
C ALA A 94 -2.98 11.38 7.35
N HIS A 95 -3.93 12.31 7.48
CA HIS A 95 -4.09 13.10 8.69
C HIS A 95 -4.37 12.25 9.95
N ARG A 96 -4.89 11.02 9.82
CA ARG A 96 -5.05 10.06 10.93
C ARG A 96 -3.74 9.34 11.30
N ALA A 97 -2.68 9.49 10.50
CA ALA A 97 -1.38 8.87 10.76
C ALA A 97 -0.74 9.32 12.08
N THR A 98 -1.08 10.52 12.58
CA THR A 98 -0.59 11.00 13.88
C THR A 98 -1.03 10.14 15.06
N GLY A 99 -2.08 9.31 14.90
CA GLY A 99 -2.51 8.31 15.89
C GLY A 99 -2.28 6.85 15.45
N ASN A 100 -1.88 6.62 14.19
CA ASN A 100 -1.69 5.27 13.65
C ASN A 100 -0.21 4.91 13.59
N TYR A 101 0.25 4.19 14.62
CA TYR A 101 1.64 3.76 14.81
C TYR A 101 2.22 2.90 13.67
N ALA A 102 1.43 2.46 12.71
CA ALA A 102 1.91 1.66 11.59
C ALA A 102 2.32 2.51 10.36
N TYR A 103 1.84 3.74 10.18
CA TYR A 103 2.22 4.57 9.02
C TYR A 103 3.69 5.01 9.10
N ASP A 104 4.10 5.56 10.25
CA ASP A 104 5.47 6.03 10.51
C ASP A 104 6.55 4.95 10.24
N PRO A 105 6.45 3.73 10.78
CA PRO A 105 7.44 2.70 10.52
C PRO A 105 7.44 2.19 9.07
N ILE A 106 6.27 2.15 8.40
CA ILE A 106 6.22 1.80 6.96
C ILE A 106 6.97 2.86 6.14
N CYS A 107 6.68 4.15 6.37
CA CYS A 107 7.34 5.24 5.66
C CYS A 107 8.86 5.23 5.87
N ARG A 108 9.32 5.08 7.13
CA ARG A 108 10.75 5.00 7.44
C ARG A 108 11.40 3.80 6.76
N HIS A 109 10.79 2.62 6.88
CA HIS A 109 11.33 1.41 6.28
C HIS A 109 11.39 1.50 4.74
N TYR A 110 10.38 2.11 4.12
CA TYR A 110 10.35 2.36 2.68
C TYR A 110 11.51 3.26 2.23
N LEU A 111 11.72 4.37 2.93
CA LEU A 111 12.81 5.32 2.65
C LEU A 111 14.19 4.70 2.85
N ASP A 112 14.38 3.93 3.93
CA ASP A 112 15.65 3.27 4.25
C ASP A 112 15.99 2.18 3.21
N THR A 113 14.98 1.45 2.74
CA THR A 113 15.17 0.32 1.81
C THR A 113 15.34 0.77 0.37
N CYS A 114 14.56 1.77 -0.07
CA CYS A 114 14.53 2.17 -1.48
C CYS A 114 15.50 3.32 -1.80
N GLY A 115 15.88 4.15 -0.83
CA GLY A 115 16.59 5.41 -1.09
C GLY A 115 15.71 6.44 -1.82
N ARG A 116 16.32 7.38 -2.56
CA ARG A 116 15.61 8.30 -3.49
C ARG A 116 15.85 7.94 -4.97
N PRO A 117 15.35 6.81 -5.48
CA PRO A 117 15.46 6.46 -6.89
C PRO A 117 14.33 7.12 -7.68
N SER A 118 14.63 7.51 -8.92
CA SER A 118 13.65 8.03 -9.87
C SER A 118 12.57 6.98 -10.17
N GLY A 119 11.30 7.31 -9.95
CA GLY A 119 10.15 6.46 -10.27
C GLY A 119 9.52 5.69 -9.09
N ARG A 120 10.00 5.89 -7.85
CA ARG A 120 9.39 5.35 -6.63
C ARG A 120 8.81 6.46 -5.76
N GLY A 121 7.67 6.21 -5.11
CA GLY A 121 6.96 7.27 -4.39
C GLY A 121 6.03 6.81 -3.27
N MET A 122 5.74 7.76 -2.39
CA MET A 122 4.65 7.67 -1.41
C MET A 122 3.66 8.79 -1.72
N LEU A 123 2.38 8.45 -1.79
CA LEU A 123 1.29 9.40 -2.00
C LEU A 123 0.39 9.41 -0.76
N PHE A 124 0.03 10.60 -0.29
CA PHE A 124 -0.90 10.78 0.82
C PHE A 124 -2.22 11.29 0.25
N ALA A 125 -3.25 10.46 0.31
CA ALA A 125 -4.60 10.79 -0.09
C ALA A 125 -5.41 11.23 1.14
N GLU A 126 -6.33 12.16 0.93
CA GLU A 126 -7.25 12.74 1.93
C GLU A 126 -8.68 12.62 1.43
#